data_AF-Q7TQ45-F1
#
_entry.id   AF-Q7TQ45-F1
#
_cell.length_a   1.000
_cell.length_b   1.000
_cell.length_c   1.000
_cell.angle_alpha   90.00
_cell.angle_beta   90.00
_cell.angle_gamma   90.00
#
_symmetry.space_group_name_H-M   'P 1'
#
loop_
_entity.id
_entity.type
_entity.pdbx_description
1 polymer ?
#
loop_
_entity_poly.entity_id
_entity_poly.type
_entity_poly.pdbx_seq_one_letter_code
_entity_poly.pdbx_strand_id
1 'polypeptide(L)'
;EVGRRMGLETHTLASLWKDRAVTEINVAVLHSFQKQNVTIMDHHTASESFMKHMQNEYRARGGCPADWIWLVPPVSGSITPVFHQEMLNYVLSPFYYYQIEPWKTHVWQDGTLRPRRREIRFRVLVKVVLFASVLMRKVMASRVRATVLFATETGKSEALAQDLAALFSY
;
A
#
# COMPACT_ATOMS: atom_id res chain seq x y z
N GLU A 1 4.00 -1.20 -20.90
CA GLU A 1 3.40 -1.28 -22.25
C GLU A 1 3.21 0.10 -22.86
N VAL A 2 2.35 0.97 -22.29
CA VAL A 2 2.05 2.32 -22.83
C VAL A 2 3.30 3.16 -23.09
N GLY A 3 4.19 3.33 -22.10
CA GLY A 3 5.42 4.11 -22.28
C GLY A 3 6.33 3.59 -23.41
N ARG A 4 6.34 2.27 -23.67
CA ARG A 4 7.09 1.69 -24.81
C ARG A 4 6.45 2.07 -26.15
N ARG A 5 5.12 2.03 -26.24
CA ARG A 5 4.37 2.44 -27.46
C ARG A 5 4.46 3.94 -27.73
N MET A 6 4.65 4.75 -26.71
CA MET A 6 4.92 6.18 -26.82
C MET A 6 6.38 6.50 -27.20
N GLY A 7 7.26 5.49 -27.29
CA GLY A 7 8.69 5.71 -27.58
C GLY A 7 9.46 6.37 -26.44
N LEU A 8 9.02 6.23 -25.18
CA LEU A 8 9.72 6.81 -24.03
C LEU A 8 10.88 5.93 -23.55
N GLU A 9 11.83 6.53 -22.84
CA GLU A 9 12.98 5.84 -22.23
C GLU A 9 12.58 5.01 -20.99
N THR A 10 11.91 3.88 -21.21
CA THR A 10 11.34 3.07 -20.12
C THR A 10 12.36 2.38 -19.21
N HIS A 11 13.65 2.44 -19.55
CA HIS A 11 14.76 1.89 -18.77
C HIS A 11 15.41 2.93 -17.85
N THR A 12 15.14 4.23 -18.02
CA THR A 12 15.72 5.31 -17.22
C THR A 12 14.64 5.98 -16.39
N LEU A 13 14.66 5.80 -15.06
CA LEU A 13 13.62 6.37 -14.18
C LEU A 13 13.63 7.91 -14.17
N ALA A 14 14.81 8.53 -14.26
CA ALA A 14 14.96 9.99 -14.28
C ALA A 14 14.31 10.66 -15.51
N SER A 15 13.95 9.90 -16.56
CA SER A 15 13.22 10.42 -17.72
C SER A 15 11.76 10.77 -17.42
N LEU A 16 11.26 10.39 -16.23
CA LEU A 16 9.85 10.56 -15.81
C LEU A 16 8.85 9.92 -16.79
N TRP A 17 9.27 8.83 -17.46
CA TRP A 17 8.42 8.15 -18.43
C TRP A 17 7.11 7.63 -17.84
N LYS A 18 7.11 7.29 -16.54
CA LYS A 18 5.92 6.80 -15.84
C LYS A 18 4.90 7.92 -15.67
N ASP A 19 5.34 9.10 -15.27
CA ASP A 19 4.52 10.31 -15.08
C ASP A 19 3.88 10.75 -16.40
N ARG A 20 4.63 10.71 -17.50
CA ARG A 20 4.09 10.96 -18.85
C ARG A 20 3.07 9.91 -19.25
N ALA A 21 3.41 8.63 -19.10
CA ALA A 21 2.51 7.54 -19.51
C ALA A 21 1.19 7.52 -18.71
N VAL A 22 1.23 7.75 -17.38
CA VAL A 22 0.01 7.79 -16.56
C VAL A 22 -0.88 8.98 -16.91
N THR A 23 -0.29 10.13 -17.26
CA THR A 23 -1.04 11.30 -17.71
C THR A 23 -1.79 11.00 -19.01
N GLU A 24 -1.13 10.43 -20.02
CA GLU A 24 -1.79 10.06 -21.28
C GLU A 24 -2.87 8.98 -21.10
N ILE A 25 -2.67 8.04 -20.17
CA ILE A 25 -3.70 7.05 -19.83
C ILE A 25 -4.94 7.75 -19.25
N ASN A 26 -4.77 8.69 -18.33
CA ASN A 26 -5.88 9.44 -17.74
C ASN A 26 -6.62 10.29 -18.80
N VAL A 27 -5.88 10.95 -19.70
CA VAL A 27 -6.47 11.69 -20.83
C VAL A 27 -7.30 10.75 -21.71
N ALA A 28 -6.77 9.58 -22.05
CA ALA A 28 -7.48 8.59 -22.87
C ALA A 28 -8.75 8.07 -22.20
N VAL A 29 -8.74 7.85 -20.87
CA VAL A 29 -9.93 7.46 -20.09
C VAL A 29 -11.01 8.55 -20.18
N LEU A 30 -10.67 9.79 -19.83
CA LEU A 30 -11.63 10.90 -19.84
C LEU A 30 -12.19 11.15 -21.24
N HIS A 31 -11.33 11.20 -22.26
CA HIS A 31 -11.75 11.36 -23.65
C HIS A 31 -12.69 10.24 -24.11
N SER A 32 -12.41 8.98 -23.74
CA SER A 32 -13.23 7.85 -24.18
C SER A 32 -14.64 7.87 -23.57
N PHE A 33 -14.74 8.22 -22.28
CA PHE A 33 -16.03 8.39 -21.60
C PHE A 33 -16.82 9.55 -22.19
N GLN A 34 -16.18 10.71 -22.39
CA GLN A 34 -16.80 11.88 -23.01
C GLN A 34 -17.29 11.58 -24.44
N LYS A 35 -16.47 10.92 -25.25
CA LYS A 35 -16.83 10.51 -26.63
C LYS A 35 -18.04 9.60 -26.68
N GLN A 36 -18.27 8.80 -25.63
CA GLN A 36 -19.42 7.89 -25.52
C GLN A 36 -20.59 8.50 -24.75
N ASN A 37 -20.52 9.79 -24.39
CA ASN A 37 -21.53 10.47 -23.56
C ASN A 37 -21.79 9.76 -22.22
N VAL A 38 -20.78 9.12 -21.65
CA VAL A 38 -20.83 8.51 -20.31
C VAL A 38 -20.30 9.52 -19.30
N THR A 39 -21.06 9.78 -18.23
CA THR A 39 -20.67 10.72 -17.18
C THR A 39 -19.39 10.26 -16.49
N ILE A 40 -18.40 11.14 -16.45
CA ILE A 40 -17.16 11.00 -15.69
C ILE A 40 -16.71 12.39 -15.24
N MET A 41 -15.91 12.46 -14.18
CA MET A 41 -15.34 13.70 -13.67
C MET A 41 -13.83 13.53 -13.51
N ASP A 42 -13.06 14.54 -13.92
CA ASP A 42 -11.62 14.57 -13.67
C ASP A 42 -11.32 14.99 -12.22
N HIS A 43 -10.11 14.69 -11.77
CA HIS A 43 -9.72 14.88 -10.39
C HIS A 43 -9.50 16.35 -9.98
N HIS A 44 -9.21 17.26 -10.93
CA HIS A 44 -9.10 18.69 -10.63
C HIS A 44 -10.50 19.25 -10.36
N THR A 45 -11.45 19.01 -11.27
CA THR A 45 -12.86 19.41 -11.09
C THR A 45 -13.48 18.80 -9.83
N ALA A 46 -13.20 17.52 -9.56
CA ALA A 46 -13.70 16.85 -8.36
C ALA A 46 -13.15 17.50 -7.07
N SER A 47 -11.85 17.84 -7.05
CA SER A 47 -11.21 18.50 -5.91
C SER A 47 -11.78 19.90 -5.66
N GLU A 48 -11.95 20.71 -6.70
CA GLU A 48 -12.57 22.04 -6.59
C GLU A 48 -14.03 21.96 -6.09
N SER A 49 -14.79 21.02 -6.63
CA SER A 49 -16.15 20.74 -6.17
C SER A 49 -16.19 20.35 -4.71
N PHE A 50 -15.27 19.49 -4.25
CA PHE A 50 -15.16 19.10 -2.84
C PHE A 50 -14.83 20.31 -1.94
N MET A 51 -13.92 21.19 -2.35
CA MET A 51 -13.60 22.40 -1.58
C MET A 51 -14.82 23.30 -1.38
N LYS A 52 -15.65 23.46 -2.41
CA LYS A 52 -16.92 24.19 -2.30
C LYS A 52 -17.90 23.49 -1.35
N HIS A 53 -17.99 22.16 -1.42
CA HIS A 53 -18.79 21.37 -0.49
C HIS A 53 -18.34 21.57 0.96
N MET A 54 -17.04 21.43 1.24
CA MET A 54 -16.46 21.62 2.56
C MET A 54 -16.78 23.01 3.12
N GLN A 55 -16.62 24.07 2.33
CA GLN A 55 -16.98 25.44 2.76
C GLN A 55 -18.46 25.58 3.12
N ASN A 56 -19.35 24.97 2.34
CA ASN A 56 -20.78 24.99 2.62
C ASN A 56 -21.11 24.24 3.91
N GLU A 57 -20.49 23.08 4.15
CA GLU A 57 -20.69 22.28 5.36
C GLU A 57 -20.20 22.99 6.62
N TYR A 58 -19.05 23.67 6.54
CA TYR A 58 -18.58 24.52 7.64
C TYR A 58 -19.55 25.66 7.94
N ARG A 59 -20.14 26.30 6.92
CA ARG A 59 -21.14 27.35 7.12
C ARG A 59 -22.46 26.81 7.68
N ALA A 60 -22.88 25.63 7.23
CA ALA A 60 -24.17 25.06 7.62
C ALA A 60 -24.14 24.44 9.02
N ARG A 61 -23.06 23.75 9.39
CA ARG A 61 -22.99 22.95 10.62
C ARG A 61 -21.64 22.99 11.36
N GLY A 62 -20.70 23.84 10.95
CA GLY A 62 -19.44 24.05 11.67
C GLY A 62 -18.38 22.96 11.49
N GLY A 63 -18.53 22.05 10.52
CA GLY A 63 -17.51 21.05 10.23
C GLY A 63 -17.85 20.10 9.08
N CYS A 64 -16.82 19.44 8.56
CA CYS A 64 -16.91 18.45 7.49
C CYS A 64 -15.92 17.32 7.79
N PRO A 65 -16.38 16.11 8.19
CA PRO A 65 -15.47 14.98 8.38
C PRO A 65 -14.85 14.62 7.03
N ALA A 66 -13.52 14.60 6.98
CA ALA A 66 -12.77 14.43 5.74
C ALA A 66 -11.48 13.63 5.99
N ASP A 67 -11.30 12.56 5.23
CA ASP A 67 -10.07 11.74 5.25
C ASP A 67 -9.14 12.19 4.13
N TRP A 68 -8.14 12.99 4.48
CA TRP A 68 -7.20 13.59 3.54
C TRP A 68 -6.47 12.55 2.67
N ILE A 69 -6.12 11.39 3.25
CA ILE A 69 -5.39 10.33 2.55
C ILE A 69 -6.21 9.76 1.38
N TRP A 70 -7.53 9.72 1.53
CA TRP A 70 -8.46 9.25 0.50
C TRP A 70 -8.92 10.33 -0.47
N LEU A 71 -8.95 11.58 -0.02
CA LEU A 71 -9.45 12.71 -0.81
C LEU A 71 -8.42 13.27 -1.79
N VAL A 72 -7.13 13.27 -1.43
CA VAL A 72 -6.08 13.72 -2.34
C VAL A 72 -5.95 12.74 -3.51
N PRO A 73 -6.05 13.20 -4.77
CA PRO A 73 -5.96 12.31 -5.91
C PRO A 73 -4.60 11.59 -6.00
N PRO A 74 -4.56 10.33 -6.50
CA PRO A 74 -3.36 9.51 -6.54
C PRO A 74 -2.31 10.00 -7.56
N VAL A 75 -2.68 10.96 -8.42
CA VAL A 75 -1.78 11.66 -9.34
C VAL A 75 -1.99 13.16 -9.17
N SER A 76 -0.94 13.95 -9.39
CA SER A 76 -1.00 15.41 -9.32
C SER A 76 -1.50 15.96 -7.98
N GLY A 77 -1.26 15.24 -6.87
CA GLY A 77 -1.82 15.55 -5.54
C GLY A 77 -1.67 17.01 -5.14
N SER A 78 -0.44 17.53 -5.07
CA SER A 78 -0.16 18.93 -4.68
C SER A 78 -0.57 19.99 -5.71
N ILE A 79 -1.09 19.59 -6.87
CA ILE A 79 -1.65 20.51 -7.86
C ILE A 79 -3.16 20.69 -7.63
N THR A 80 -3.75 19.89 -6.73
CA THR A 80 -5.17 20.00 -6.36
C THR A 80 -5.35 20.77 -5.07
N PRO A 81 -6.43 21.56 -4.92
CA PRO A 81 -6.61 22.42 -3.74
C PRO A 81 -6.79 21.62 -2.44
N VAL A 82 -7.29 20.38 -2.52
CA VAL A 82 -7.47 19.49 -1.36
C VAL A 82 -6.16 19.14 -0.66
N PHE A 83 -5.03 19.11 -1.39
CA PHE A 83 -3.73 18.84 -0.79
C PHE A 83 -3.34 19.90 0.25
N HIS A 84 -3.70 21.16 0.01
CA HIS A 84 -3.33 22.29 0.86
C HIS A 84 -4.33 22.55 1.99
N GLN A 85 -5.43 21.80 2.04
CA GLN A 85 -6.48 21.99 3.03
C GLN A 85 -6.28 21.05 4.22
N GLU A 86 -6.12 21.61 5.42
CA GLU A 86 -6.16 20.84 6.65
C GLU A 86 -7.57 20.29 6.89
N MET A 87 -7.66 19.02 7.29
CA MET A 87 -8.91 18.29 7.43
C MET A 87 -8.93 17.52 8.75
N LEU A 88 -10.12 17.38 9.33
CA LEU A 88 -10.35 16.56 10.50
C LEU A 88 -11.15 15.31 10.09
N ASN A 89 -10.63 14.14 10.43
CA ASN A 89 -11.31 12.87 10.19
C ASN A 89 -11.99 12.41 11.49
N TYR A 90 -13.30 12.26 11.46
CA TYR A 90 -14.11 11.79 12.59
C TYR A 90 -15.39 11.13 12.09
N VAL A 91 -15.91 10.17 12.85
CA VAL A 91 -17.09 9.38 12.49
C VAL A 91 -18.34 10.01 13.08
N LEU A 92 -19.35 10.24 12.23
CA LEU A 92 -20.68 10.70 12.63
C LEU A 92 -21.69 9.53 12.55
N SER A 93 -22.97 9.81 12.81
CA SER A 93 -24.07 8.87 12.53
C SER A 93 -25.22 9.63 11.85
N PRO A 94 -25.83 9.10 10.77
CA PRO A 94 -25.57 7.79 10.14
C PRO A 94 -24.23 7.71 9.39
N PHE A 95 -23.66 6.51 9.25
CA PHE A 95 -22.34 6.28 8.61
C PHE A 95 -22.24 4.94 7.88
N TYR A 96 -21.41 4.89 6.83
CA TYR A 96 -21.10 3.67 6.09
C TYR A 96 -19.87 2.97 6.66
N TYR A 97 -20.06 1.79 7.25
CA TYR A 97 -18.97 0.97 7.78
C TYR A 97 -18.52 -0.11 6.79
N TYR A 98 -17.24 -0.44 6.83
CA TYR A 98 -16.74 -1.66 6.22
C TYR A 98 -17.37 -2.89 6.87
N GLN A 99 -17.52 -3.94 6.09
CA GLN A 99 -17.99 -5.24 6.55
C GLN A 99 -16.93 -6.30 6.28
N ILE A 100 -16.95 -7.36 7.08
CA ILE A 100 -16.13 -8.54 6.79
C ILE A 100 -16.64 -9.15 5.49
N GLU A 101 -15.72 -9.54 4.61
CA GLU A 101 -16.04 -10.22 3.36
C GLU A 101 -17.01 -11.40 3.62
N PRO A 102 -18.13 -11.48 2.88
CA PRO A 102 -19.23 -12.37 3.26
C PRO A 102 -18.83 -13.85 3.28
N TRP A 103 -17.94 -14.29 2.39
CA TRP A 103 -17.50 -15.70 2.35
C TRP A 103 -16.65 -16.13 3.56
N LYS A 104 -16.11 -15.20 4.36
CA LYS A 104 -15.38 -15.52 5.59
C LYS A 104 -16.31 -15.87 6.74
N THR A 105 -17.50 -15.28 6.77
CA THR A 105 -18.49 -15.43 7.84
C THR A 105 -19.68 -16.29 7.42
N HIS A 106 -19.88 -16.51 6.12
CA HIS A 106 -21.00 -17.28 5.59
C HIS A 106 -20.95 -18.76 6.02
N VAL A 107 -22.03 -19.22 6.63
CA VAL A 107 -22.27 -20.62 6.95
C VAL A 107 -22.95 -21.28 5.75
N TRP A 108 -22.16 -22.01 4.95
CA TRP A 108 -22.64 -22.75 3.79
C TRP A 108 -23.57 -23.90 4.24
N GLN A 109 -24.83 -23.88 3.82
CA GLN A 109 -25.79 -24.97 4.11
C GLN A 109 -25.46 -26.23 3.30
N ASP A 110 -25.04 -26.06 2.04
CA ASP A 110 -24.55 -27.13 1.18
C ASP A 110 -23.02 -27.12 1.15
N GLY A 111 -22.40 -28.18 1.68
CA GLY A 111 -20.95 -28.33 1.77
C GLY A 111 -20.24 -28.42 0.41
N THR A 112 -20.95 -28.69 -0.68
CA THR A 112 -20.39 -28.73 -2.03
C THR A 112 -20.06 -27.35 -2.59
N LEU A 113 -20.78 -26.31 -2.15
CA LEU A 113 -20.57 -24.91 -2.56
C LEU A 113 -19.46 -24.21 -1.77
N ARG A 114 -19.00 -24.83 -0.67
CA ARG A 114 -17.94 -24.26 0.15
C ARG A 114 -16.64 -24.15 -0.66
N PRO A 115 -16.02 -22.95 -0.76
CA PRO A 115 -14.73 -22.80 -1.41
C PRO A 115 -13.71 -23.71 -0.72
N ARG A 116 -13.15 -24.67 -1.46
CA ARG A 116 -12.09 -25.53 -0.94
C ARG A 116 -10.87 -24.68 -0.62
N ARG A 117 -10.48 -24.62 0.65
CA ARG A 117 -9.16 -24.09 1.02
C ARG A 117 -8.10 -24.94 0.31
N ARG A 118 -7.08 -24.29 -0.24
CA ARG A 118 -5.88 -25.00 -0.73
C ARG A 118 -5.19 -25.63 0.47
N GLU A 119 -5.44 -26.90 0.71
CA GLU A 119 -4.71 -27.67 1.69
C GLU A 119 -3.28 -27.88 1.19
N ILE A 120 -2.31 -27.35 1.95
CA ILE A 120 -0.90 -27.62 1.67
C ILE A 120 -0.65 -29.07 2.04
N ARG A 121 -0.37 -29.90 1.03
CA ARG A 121 -0.02 -31.31 1.27
C ARG A 121 1.23 -31.37 2.16
N PHE A 122 1.23 -32.24 3.16
CA PHE A 122 2.37 -32.44 4.08
C PHE A 122 3.71 -32.63 3.33
N ARG A 123 3.70 -33.33 2.19
CA ARG A 123 4.89 -33.50 1.33
C ARG A 123 5.51 -32.19 0.83
N VAL A 124 4.69 -31.17 0.56
CA VAL A 124 5.18 -29.84 0.16
C VAL A 124 5.85 -29.16 1.34
N LEU A 125 5.24 -29.23 2.53
CA LEU A 125 5.82 -28.70 3.77
C LEU A 125 7.18 -29.35 4.07
N VAL A 126 7.26 -30.68 4.00
CA VAL A 126 8.53 -31.42 4.20
C VAL A 126 9.61 -30.96 3.22
N LYS A 127 9.27 -30.79 1.93
CA LYS A 127 10.24 -30.31 0.93
C LYS A 127 10.73 -28.90 1.23
N VAL A 128 9.86 -28.00 1.69
CA VAL A 128 10.23 -26.63 2.08
C VAL A 128 11.16 -26.65 3.29
N VAL A 129 10.83 -27.42 4.32
CA VAL A 129 11.66 -27.57 5.52
C VAL A 129 13.04 -28.15 5.17
N LEU A 130 13.08 -29.16 4.30
CA LEU A 130 14.33 -29.79 3.85
C LEU A 130 15.17 -28.84 2.99
N PHE A 131 14.53 -28.05 2.11
CA PHE A 131 15.22 -27.02 1.34
C PHE A 131 15.81 -25.94 2.24
N ALA A 132 15.03 -25.43 3.20
CA ALA A 132 15.47 -24.44 4.16
C ALA A 132 16.63 -24.97 5.03
N SER A 133 16.56 -26.23 5.49
CA SER A 133 17.64 -26.82 6.28
C SER A 133 18.93 -27.00 5.47
N VAL A 134 18.84 -27.38 4.19
CA VAL A 134 20.00 -27.45 3.29
C VAL A 134 20.61 -26.06 3.07
N LEU A 135 19.79 -25.03 2.86
CA LEU A 135 20.26 -23.66 2.70
C LEU A 135 20.94 -23.15 3.97
N MET A 136 20.31 -23.33 5.14
CA MET A 136 20.86 -22.97 6.44
C MET A 136 22.18 -23.68 6.70
N ARG A 137 22.28 -24.98 6.38
CA ARG A 137 23.53 -25.74 6.52
C ARG A 137 24.65 -25.14 5.66
N LYS A 138 24.34 -24.76 4.43
CA LYS A 138 25.32 -24.13 3.52
C LYS A 138 25.76 -22.76 4.04
N VAL A 139 24.81 -21.92 4.45
CA VAL A 139 25.06 -20.57 4.98
C VAL A 139 25.88 -20.64 6.27
N MET A 140 25.53 -21.52 7.20
CA MET A 140 26.27 -21.74 8.45
C MET A 140 27.70 -22.26 8.20
N ALA A 141 27.92 -23.09 7.18
CA ALA A 141 29.27 -23.55 6.83
C ALA A 141 30.16 -22.43 6.27
N SER A 142 29.59 -21.48 5.53
CA SER A 142 30.30 -20.29 5.01
C SER A 142 30.29 -19.09 5.97
N ARG A 143 29.70 -19.23 7.16
CA ARG A 143 29.51 -18.12 8.09
C ARG A 143 30.86 -17.71 8.69
N VAL A 144 31.18 -16.42 8.58
CA VAL A 144 32.35 -15.84 9.24
C VAL A 144 32.09 -15.80 10.74
N ARG A 145 33.01 -16.39 11.52
CA ARG A 145 32.99 -16.30 12.98
C ARG A 145 33.63 -14.98 13.39
N ALA A 146 32.90 -14.17 14.14
CA ALA A 146 33.41 -12.93 14.71
C ALA A 146 33.37 -13.02 16.23
N THR A 147 34.43 -12.56 16.89
CA THR A 147 34.49 -12.44 18.35
C THR A 147 34.30 -10.97 18.70
N VAL A 148 33.23 -10.65 19.42
CA VAL A 148 32.97 -9.30 19.90
C VAL A 148 33.70 -9.12 21.22
N LEU A 149 34.74 -8.29 21.21
CA LEU A 149 35.45 -7.89 22.43
C LEU A 149 34.87 -6.58 22.93
N PHE A 150 34.60 -6.51 24.23
CA PHE A 150 34.15 -5.30 24.90
C PHE A 150 34.95 -5.10 26.18
N ALA A 151 35.07 -3.84 26.60
CA ALA A 151 35.58 -3.46 27.91
C ALA A 151 34.62 -2.41 28.46
N THR A 152 34.24 -2.54 29.73
CA THR A 152 33.29 -1.61 30.33
C THR A 152 33.62 -1.36 31.80
N GLU A 153 33.49 -0.12 32.21
CA GLU A 153 33.57 0.30 33.63
C GLU A 153 32.16 0.49 34.21
N THR A 154 31.18 0.83 33.37
CA THR A 154 29.81 1.21 33.75
C THR A 154 28.71 0.31 33.16
N GLY A 155 29.05 -0.73 32.38
CA GLY A 155 28.11 -1.74 31.84
C GLY A 155 27.54 -1.46 30.45
N LYS A 156 27.64 -0.23 29.92
CA LYS A 156 27.00 0.14 28.63
C LYS A 156 27.58 -0.59 27.42
N SER A 157 28.90 -0.76 27.38
CA SER A 157 29.58 -1.46 26.26
C SER A 157 29.33 -2.97 26.28
N GLU A 158 29.08 -3.54 27.47
CA GLU A 158 28.69 -4.94 27.62
C GLU A 158 27.28 -5.19 27.09
N ALA A 159 26.32 -4.33 27.44
CA ALA A 159 24.95 -4.44 26.93
C ALA A 159 24.89 -4.38 25.39
N LEU A 160 25.60 -3.41 24.79
CA LEU A 160 25.69 -3.32 23.32
C LEU A 160 26.35 -4.54 22.68
N ALA A 161 27.38 -5.12 23.32
CA ALA A 161 28.01 -6.33 22.81
C ALA A 161 27.09 -7.55 22.88
N GLN A 162 26.27 -7.67 23.93
CA GLN A 162 25.26 -8.71 24.08
C GLN A 162 24.14 -8.56 23.04
N ASP A 163 23.65 -7.34 22.81
CA ASP A 163 22.65 -7.05 21.78
C ASP A 163 23.17 -7.39 20.38
N LEU A 164 24.42 -7.00 20.09
CA LEU A 164 25.09 -7.32 18.82
C LEU A 164 25.24 -8.84 18.66
N ALA A 165 25.67 -9.55 19.72
CA ALA A 165 25.80 -11.00 19.72
C ALA A 165 24.45 -11.69 19.48
N ALA A 166 23.37 -11.21 20.11
CA ALA A 166 22.02 -11.74 19.91
C ALA A 166 21.54 -11.53 18.46
N LEU A 167 21.76 -10.34 17.90
CA LEU A 167 21.37 -10.00 16.53
C LEU A 167 22.07 -10.88 15.49
N PHE A 168 23.33 -11.23 15.73
CA PHE A 168 24.08 -12.12 14.85
C PHE A 168 23.94 -13.60 15.22
N SER A 169 23.30 -13.99 16.32
CA SER A 169 23.26 -15.39 16.77
C SER A 169 22.43 -16.35 15.88
N TYR A 170 21.47 -15.84 15.10
CA TYR A 170 20.54 -16.61 14.27
C TYR A 170 21.02 -16.88 12.84
#